data_AF-A0A519SZI6-F1
#
_entry.id   AF-A0A519SZI6-F1
#
_cell.length_a   1.000
_cell.length_b   1.000
_cell.length_c   1.000
_cell.angle_alpha   90.00
_cell.angle_beta   90.00
_cell.angle_gamma   90.00
#
_symmetry.space_group_name_H-M   'P 1'
#
loop_
_entity.id
_entity.type
_entity.pdbx_description
1 polymer ?
#
loop_
_entity_poly.entity_id
_entity_poly.type
_entity_poly.pdbx_seq_one_letter_code
_entity_poly.pdbx_strand_id
1 'polypeptide(L)'
;MPTNPLLRSYPEQPQVWDEMFGAGDVRPEYQAFVAALADLAGAEMTRKDELAKKLFMSQGITFTVYSSGEGIEKIFPFDVIPRIISNSEWLRIEAGIKQRLKALNIFLKDIYHQQFILKDGVVPAALVYSCPQFLREMMNVA
;
A
#
# COMPACT_ATOMS: atom_id res chain seq x y z
N MET A 1 7.50 -29.55 -2.31
CA MET A 1 7.74 -29.51 -0.84
C MET A 1 8.84 -28.49 -0.64
N PRO A 2 8.58 -27.31 -0.04
CA PRO A 2 9.59 -26.27 0.04
C PRO A 2 10.79 -26.81 0.82
N THR A 3 11.96 -26.77 0.20
CA THR A 3 13.21 -27.36 0.70
C THR A 3 13.79 -26.60 1.90
N ASN A 4 13.13 -25.51 2.33
CA ASN A 4 13.58 -24.62 3.40
C ASN A 4 12.81 -24.86 4.71
N PRO A 5 13.50 -25.25 5.80
CA PRO A 5 12.86 -25.54 7.09
C PRO A 5 12.13 -24.35 7.71
N LEU A 6 12.48 -23.11 7.34
CA LEU A 6 11.82 -21.89 7.85
C LEU A 6 10.36 -21.76 7.43
N LEU A 7 10.03 -22.21 6.22
CA LEU A 7 8.71 -21.99 5.63
C LEU A 7 7.79 -23.20 5.77
N ARG A 8 8.19 -24.19 6.56
CA ARG A 8 7.45 -25.45 6.73
C ARG A 8 6.06 -25.25 7.34
N SER A 9 5.87 -24.21 8.16
CA SER A 9 4.60 -23.84 8.77
C SER A 9 3.93 -22.65 8.08
N TYR A 10 4.38 -22.26 6.88
CA TYR A 10 3.77 -21.15 6.14
C TYR A 10 2.36 -21.57 5.67
N PRO A 11 1.30 -20.87 6.08
CA PRO A 11 -0.07 -21.23 5.73
C PRO A 11 -0.42 -20.72 4.33
N GLU A 12 -0.07 -21.49 3.29
CA GLU A 12 -0.49 -21.18 1.92
C GLU A 12 -2.02 -21.21 1.82
N GLN A 13 -2.61 -20.15 1.26
CA GLN A 13 -4.04 -20.04 1.02
C GLN A 13 -4.34 -20.21 -0.47
N PRO A 14 -4.91 -21.35 -0.92
CA PRO A 14 -5.02 -21.67 -2.35
C PRO A 14 -5.87 -20.70 -3.19
N GLN A 15 -6.73 -19.91 -2.54
CA GLN A 15 -7.65 -18.98 -3.22
C GLN A 15 -7.16 -17.53 -3.20
N VAL A 16 -5.99 -17.25 -2.61
CA VAL A 16 -5.45 -15.91 -2.47
C VAL A 16 -4.10 -15.83 -3.18
N TRP A 17 -3.87 -14.73 -3.91
CA TRP A 17 -2.56 -14.50 -4.49
C TRP A 17 -1.54 -14.21 -3.40
N ASP A 18 -0.50 -15.04 -3.34
CA ASP A 18 0.65 -14.87 -2.45
C ASP A 18 1.84 -14.30 -3.23
N GLU A 19 2.47 -13.26 -2.67
CA GLU A 19 3.60 -12.57 -3.29
C GLU A 19 4.91 -13.35 -3.17
N MET A 20 5.04 -14.23 -2.18
CA MET A 20 6.23 -15.04 -1.94
C MET A 20 6.09 -16.45 -2.51
N PHE A 21 4.90 -17.03 -2.48
CA PHE A 21 4.61 -18.39 -2.94
C PHE A 21 3.78 -18.44 -4.23
N GLY A 22 4.09 -19.37 -5.11
CA GLY A 22 3.33 -19.63 -6.33
C GLY A 22 3.56 -21.04 -6.84
N ALA A 23 2.49 -21.72 -7.28
CA ALA A 23 2.56 -23.07 -7.85
C ALA A 23 3.29 -24.12 -6.98
N GLY A 24 3.28 -23.95 -5.64
CA GLY A 24 3.89 -24.86 -4.67
C GLY A 24 5.39 -24.64 -4.42
N ASP A 25 5.97 -23.52 -4.85
CA ASP A 25 7.34 -23.11 -4.53
C ASP A 25 7.48 -21.58 -4.33
N VAL A 26 8.63 -21.15 -3.81
CA VAL A 26 8.99 -19.74 -3.64
C VAL A 26 9.23 -19.09 -4.99
N ARG A 27 8.59 -17.94 -5.23
CA ARG A 27 8.72 -17.17 -6.46
C ARG A 27 10.15 -16.65 -6.66
N PRO A 28 10.64 -16.55 -7.91
CA PRO A 28 12.00 -16.10 -8.21
C PRO A 28 12.41 -14.80 -7.51
N GLU A 29 11.50 -13.84 -7.42
CA GLU A 29 11.70 -12.53 -6.80
C GLU A 29 12.03 -12.64 -5.31
N TYR A 30 11.54 -13.70 -4.64
CA TYR A 30 11.71 -13.95 -3.21
C TYR A 30 12.81 -14.95 -2.89
N GLN A 31 13.37 -15.67 -3.86
CA GLN A 31 14.37 -16.72 -3.60
C GLN A 31 15.61 -16.20 -2.87
N ALA A 32 16.17 -15.07 -3.33
CA ALA A 32 17.35 -14.46 -2.69
C ALA A 32 17.04 -13.99 -1.26
N PHE A 33 15.85 -13.45 -1.03
CA PHE A 33 15.39 -13.02 0.29
C PHE A 33 15.22 -14.22 1.23
N VAL A 34 14.55 -15.27 0.78
CA VAL A 34 14.33 -16.50 1.55
C VAL A 34 15.65 -17.20 1.88
N ALA A 35 16.61 -17.21 0.96
CA ALA A 35 17.95 -17.73 1.22
C ALA A 35 18.68 -16.92 2.30
N ALA A 36 18.68 -15.58 2.19
CA ALA A 36 19.27 -14.72 3.21
C ALA A 36 18.59 -14.84 4.58
N LEU A 37 17.28 -15.08 4.59
CA LEU A 37 16.52 -15.31 5.82
C LEU A 37 16.84 -16.68 6.44
N ALA A 38 17.06 -17.72 5.62
CA ALA A 38 17.46 -19.06 6.05
C ALA A 38 18.76 -19.07 6.85
N ASP A 39 19.71 -18.22 6.46
CA ASP A 39 21.00 -18.08 7.12
C ASP A 39 20.94 -17.21 8.39
N LEU A 40 19.81 -16.55 8.65
CA LEU A 40 19.65 -15.67 9.80
C LEU A 40 19.22 -16.45 11.04
N ALA A 41 20.00 -16.38 12.12
CA ALA A 41 19.60 -16.95 13.41
C ALA A 41 18.35 -16.24 13.96
N GLY A 42 17.40 -16.99 14.52
CA GLY A 42 16.15 -16.42 15.07
C GLY A 42 16.36 -15.30 16.10
N ALA A 43 17.41 -15.38 16.91
CA ALA A 43 17.78 -14.33 17.87
C ALA A 43 18.15 -13.00 17.19
N GLU A 44 18.77 -13.06 16.01
CA GLU A 44 19.13 -11.87 15.23
C GLU A 44 17.88 -11.22 14.60
N MET A 45 16.87 -12.03 14.24
CA MET A 45 15.59 -11.52 13.75
C MET A 45 14.83 -10.76 14.85
N THR A 46 14.75 -11.32 16.06
CA THR A 46 14.16 -10.63 17.23
C THR A 46 14.90 -9.33 17.52
N ARG A 47 16.25 -9.34 17.47
CA ARG A 47 17.05 -8.14 17.68
C ARG A 47 16.77 -7.05 16.64
N LYS A 48 16.60 -7.42 15.37
CA LYS A 48 16.24 -6.49 14.28
C LYS A 48 14.84 -5.90 14.46
N ASP A 49 13.87 -6.69 14.89
CA ASP A 49 12.52 -6.21 15.22
C ASP A 49 12.53 -5.20 16.38
N GLU A 50 13.23 -5.51 17.47
CA GLU A 50 13.38 -4.59 18.60
C GLU A 50 14.09 -3.28 18.21
N LEU A 51 15.14 -3.38 17.38
CA LEU A 51 15.86 -2.22 16.86
C LEU A 51 14.95 -1.36 15.98
N ALA A 52 14.17 -1.98 15.08
CA ALA A 52 13.22 -1.28 14.24
C ALA A 52 12.20 -0.52 15.10
N LYS A 53 11.57 -1.18 16.08
CA LYS A 53 10.61 -0.52 17.00
C LYS A 53 11.21 0.68 17.73
N LYS A 54 12.44 0.56 18.24
CA LYS A 54 13.15 1.68 18.88
C LYS A 54 13.44 2.83 17.91
N LEU A 55 13.80 2.53 16.66
CA LEU A 55 14.02 3.53 15.61
C LEU A 55 12.73 4.27 15.25
N PHE A 56 11.60 3.56 15.11
CA PHE A 56 10.31 4.20 14.83
C PHE A 56 9.88 5.13 15.97
N MET A 57 10.10 4.74 17.24
CA MET A 57 9.87 5.62 18.39
C MET A 57 10.76 6.85 18.39
N SER A 58 12.07 6.69 18.17
CA SER A 58 13.02 7.81 18.26
C SER A 58 12.90 8.80 17.09
N GLN A 59 12.40 8.35 15.93
CA GLN A 59 12.14 9.20 14.77
C GLN A 59 10.75 9.85 14.79
N GLY A 60 9.94 9.62 15.82
CA GLY A 60 8.59 10.20 15.93
C GLY A 60 7.62 9.68 14.88
N ILE A 61 7.83 8.46 14.37
CA ILE A 61 6.89 7.80 13.44
C ILE A 61 5.79 7.14 14.30
N THR A 62 5.00 8.00 14.94
CA THR A 62 3.89 7.63 15.82
C THR A 62 2.57 8.13 15.23
N PHE A 63 1.48 7.45 15.58
CA PHE A 63 0.13 7.93 15.30
C PHE A 63 -0.65 8.08 16.60
N THR A 64 -1.47 9.13 16.68
CA THR A 64 -2.30 9.40 17.85
C THR A 64 -3.54 8.54 17.78
N VAL A 65 -3.70 7.62 18.75
CA VAL A 65 -4.96 6.91 18.92
C VAL A 65 -5.86 7.76 19.81
N TYR A 66 -6.88 8.37 19.22
CA TYR A 66 -7.95 9.01 19.98
C TYR A 66 -8.92 7.95 20.51
N SER A 67 -8.47 7.15 21.47
CA SER A 67 -9.35 6.32 22.28
C SER A 67 -9.52 6.97 23.65
N SER A 68 -10.75 7.39 23.97
CA SER A 68 -11.17 7.80 25.32
C SER A 68 -10.38 8.97 25.97
N GLY A 69 -10.09 10.03 25.22
CA GLY A 69 -9.67 11.32 25.80
C GLY A 69 -8.19 11.45 26.19
N GLU A 70 -7.43 10.36 26.19
CA GLU A 70 -5.97 10.40 26.31
C GLU A 70 -5.34 10.17 24.93
N GLY A 71 -4.55 11.14 24.46
CA GLY A 71 -3.78 11.04 23.23
C GLY A 71 -2.58 10.12 23.43
N ILE A 72 -2.80 8.81 23.45
CA ILE A 72 -1.71 7.83 23.56
C ILE A 72 -1.05 7.71 22.20
N GLU A 73 0.23 8.09 22.12
CA GLU A 73 1.06 7.86 20.94
C GLU A 73 1.37 6.36 20.80
N LYS A 74 1.02 5.78 19.65
CA LYS A 74 1.41 4.42 19.28
C LYS A 74 2.39 4.46 18.10
N ILE A 75 3.35 3.54 18.13
CA ILE A 75 4.25 3.31 17.00
C ILE A 75 3.44 2.79 15.83
N PHE A 76 3.72 3.28 14.62
CA PHE A 76 3.15 2.70 13.41
C PHE A 76 3.50 1.20 13.32
N PRO A 77 2.53 0.30 13.07
CA PRO A 77 2.83 -1.12 12.94
C PRO A 77 3.80 -1.30 11.77
N PHE A 78 4.93 -1.97 12.03
CA PHE A 78 5.99 -2.18 11.07
C PHE A 78 6.24 -3.68 10.92
N ASP A 79 6.42 -4.12 9.68
CA ASP A 79 6.83 -5.48 9.33
C ASP A 79 8.25 -5.44 8.77
N VAL A 80 9.11 -6.31 9.29
CA VAL A 80 10.50 -6.49 8.86
C VAL A 80 10.60 -7.27 7.56
N ILE A 81 9.55 -7.99 7.16
CA ILE A 81 9.47 -8.72 5.90
C ILE A 81 9.01 -7.76 4.79
N PRO A 82 9.84 -7.49 3.77
CA PRO A 82 9.49 -6.56 2.72
C PRO A 82 8.49 -7.17 1.73
N ARG A 83 7.64 -6.31 1.16
CA ARG A 83 6.95 -6.61 -0.09
C ARG A 83 7.87 -6.28 -1.26
N ILE A 84 8.42 -7.31 -1.89
CA ILE A 84 9.33 -7.18 -3.03
C ILE A 84 8.50 -6.89 -4.27
N ILE A 85 8.85 -5.83 -5.00
CA ILE A 85 8.24 -5.47 -6.28
C ILE A 85 9.36 -5.43 -7.31
N SER A 86 9.24 -6.22 -8.37
CA SER A 86 10.26 -6.22 -9.43
C SER A 86 10.29 -4.90 -10.18
N ASN A 87 11.43 -4.57 -10.80
CA ASN A 87 11.55 -3.35 -11.61
C ASN A 87 10.51 -3.30 -12.75
N SER A 88 10.25 -4.43 -13.41
CA SER A 88 9.25 -4.53 -14.47
C SER A 88 7.84 -4.23 -13.99
N GLU A 89 7.46 -4.75 -12.82
CA GLU A 89 6.16 -4.46 -12.20
C GLU A 89 6.08 -3.00 -11.77
N TRP A 90 7.14 -2.49 -11.15
CA TRP A 90 7.17 -1.11 -10.67
C TRP A 90 7.02 -0.10 -11.82
N LEU A 91 7.70 -0.31 -12.94
CA LEU A 91 7.56 0.55 -14.12
C LEU A 91 6.11 0.61 -14.63
N ARG A 92 5.40 -0.51 -14.59
CA ARG A 92 3.98 -0.57 -14.98
C ARG A 92 3.10 0.15 -13.96
N ILE A 93 3.32 -0.10 -12.68
CA ILE A 93 2.57 0.51 -11.57
C ILE A 93 2.76 2.04 -11.59
N GLU A 94 4.01 2.50 -11.68
CA GLU A 94 4.36 3.90 -11.70
C GLU A 94 3.70 4.64 -12.87
N ALA A 95 3.79 4.07 -14.09
CA ALA A 95 3.14 4.64 -15.27
C ALA A 95 1.61 4.73 -15.10
N GLY A 96 0.98 3.69 -14.55
CA GLY A 96 -0.45 3.65 -14.27
C GLY A 96 -0.88 4.69 -13.23
N ILE A 97 -0.11 4.85 -12.15
CA ILE A 97 -0.38 5.86 -11.11
C ILE A 97 -0.26 7.27 -11.69
N LYS A 98 0.80 7.57 -12.45
CA LYS A 98 0.99 8.88 -13.11
C LYS A 98 -0.16 9.20 -14.06
N GLN A 99 -0.57 8.23 -14.88
CA GLN A 99 -1.71 8.38 -15.78
C GLN A 99 -3.01 8.67 -15.01
N ARG A 100 -3.29 7.87 -13.98
CA ARG A 100 -4.52 7.99 -13.19
C ARG A 100 -4.59 9.32 -12.43
N LEU A 101 -3.49 9.76 -11.81
CA LEU A 101 -3.43 11.05 -11.12
C LEU A 101 -3.67 12.22 -12.09
N LYS A 102 -3.07 12.18 -13.28
CA LYS A 102 -3.31 13.20 -14.31
C LYS A 102 -4.79 13.25 -14.70
N ALA A 103 -5.40 12.09 -14.94
CA ALA A 103 -6.82 12.01 -15.29
C ALA A 103 -7.72 12.54 -14.15
N LEU A 104 -7.45 12.17 -12.90
CA LEU A 104 -8.20 12.64 -11.74
C LEU A 104 -8.08 14.15 -11.53
N ASN A 105 -6.89 14.72 -11.70
CA ASN A 105 -6.69 16.17 -11.58
C ASN A 105 -7.44 16.94 -12.69
N ILE A 106 -7.39 16.45 -13.93
CA ILE A 106 -8.14 17.04 -15.04
C ILE A 106 -9.65 16.91 -14.80
N PHE A 107 -10.11 15.73 -14.33
CA PHE A 107 -11.50 15.49 -14.00
C PHE A 107 -12.00 16.44 -12.92
N LEU A 108 -11.30 16.56 -11.79
CA LEU A 108 -11.68 17.48 -10.72
C LEU A 108 -11.72 18.93 -11.21
N LYS A 109 -10.72 19.35 -11.99
CA LYS A 109 -10.71 20.68 -12.59
C LYS A 109 -11.93 20.89 -13.49
N ASP A 110 -12.24 19.94 -14.36
CA ASP A 110 -13.39 20.05 -15.27
C ASP A 110 -14.72 20.09 -14.51
N ILE A 111 -14.92 19.21 -13.53
CA ILE A 111 -16.14 19.15 -12.71
C ILE A 111 -16.41 20.47 -11.98
N TYR A 112 -15.39 21.13 -11.46
CA TYR A 112 -15.54 22.40 -10.75
C TYR A 112 -15.53 23.64 -11.66
N HIS A 113 -15.38 23.46 -12.98
CA HIS A 113 -15.33 24.56 -13.95
C HIS A 113 -16.22 24.29 -15.17
N GLN A 114 -15.63 23.91 -16.31
CA GLN A 114 -16.32 23.88 -17.61
C GLN A 114 -17.27 22.69 -17.78
N GLN A 115 -17.11 21.63 -16.99
CA GLN A 115 -17.97 20.44 -16.94
C GLN A 115 -18.16 19.79 -18.32
N PHE A 116 -17.11 19.75 -19.14
CA PHE A 116 -17.15 19.14 -20.47
C PHE A 116 -17.53 17.66 -20.38
N ILE A 117 -16.97 16.90 -19.42
CA ILE A 117 -17.24 15.47 -19.26
C ILE A 117 -18.71 15.16 -18.93
N LEU A 118 -19.42 16.12 -18.33
CA LEU A 118 -20.85 16.02 -18.05
C LEU A 118 -21.68 16.41 -19.28
N LYS A 119 -21.30 17.49 -19.95
CA LYS A 119 -21.95 17.99 -21.18
C LYS A 119 -21.86 16.98 -22.32
N ASP A 120 -20.74 16.27 -22.41
CA ASP A 120 -20.49 15.21 -23.38
C ASP A 120 -21.15 13.88 -23.00
N GLY A 121 -21.77 13.79 -21.82
CA GLY A 121 -22.51 12.61 -21.35
C GLY A 121 -21.63 11.42 -20.95
N VAL A 122 -20.31 11.57 -20.91
CA VAL A 122 -19.36 10.50 -20.51
C VAL A 122 -19.56 10.13 -19.03
N VAL A 123 -19.78 11.13 -18.17
CA VAL A 123 -20.15 10.93 -16.77
C VAL A 123 -21.53 11.51 -16.52
N PRO A 124 -22.49 10.72 -15.99
CA PRO A 124 -23.81 11.24 -15.62
C PRO A 124 -23.71 12.33 -14.55
N ALA A 125 -24.28 13.50 -14.84
CA ALA A 125 -24.32 14.64 -13.91
C ALA A 125 -24.92 14.28 -12.54
N ALA A 126 -25.92 13.39 -12.53
CA ALA A 126 -26.55 12.93 -11.29
C ALA A 126 -25.55 12.30 -10.31
N LEU A 127 -24.57 11.52 -10.81
CA LEU A 127 -23.56 10.86 -9.96
C LEU A 127 -22.65 11.88 -9.26
N VAL A 128 -22.37 13.01 -9.91
CA VAL A 128 -21.52 14.05 -9.36
C VAL A 128 -22.30 14.89 -8.36
N TYR A 129 -23.47 15.42 -8.74
CA TYR A 129 -24.23 16.34 -7.89
C TYR A 129 -24.94 15.68 -6.70
N SER A 130 -25.16 14.36 -6.73
CA SER A 130 -25.69 13.62 -5.57
C SER A 130 -24.59 13.20 -4.58
N CYS A 131 -23.31 13.36 -4.92
CA CYS A 131 -22.19 12.96 -4.09
C CYS A 131 -22.07 13.89 -2.87
N PRO A 132 -22.11 13.40 -1.63
CA PRO A 132 -21.97 14.24 -0.43
C PRO A 132 -20.61 14.97 -0.35
N GLN A 133 -19.58 14.45 -1.02
CA GLN A 133 -18.24 15.04 -1.06
C GLN A 133 -18.07 16.09 -2.17
N PHE A 134 -19.10 16.33 -2.99
CA PHE A 134 -19.07 17.41 -3.96
C PHE A 134 -19.31 18.75 -3.27
N LEU A 135 -18.32 19.64 -3.32
CA LEU A 135 -18.36 20.93 -2.64
C LEU A 135 -18.77 22.03 -3.62
N ARG A 136 -20.02 22.49 -3.52
CA ARG A 136 -20.54 23.54 -4.42
C ARG A 136 -19.76 24.84 -4.32
N GLU A 137 -19.19 25.10 -3.15
CA GLU A 137 -18.34 26.24 -2.82
C GLU A 137 -17.06 26.29 -3.65
N MET A 138 -16.60 25.14 -4.16
CA MET A 138 -15.39 25.04 -4.98
C MET A 138 -15.63 25.36 -6.47
N MET A 139 -16.87 25.61 -6.87
CA MET A 139 -17.21 25.95 -8.25
C MET A 139 -16.55 27.28 -8.67
N ASN A 140 -15.77 27.24 -9.75
CA ASN A 140 -15.04 28.37 -10.33
C ASN A 140 -14.05 29.07 -9.38
N VAL A 141 -13.58 28.38 -8.35
CA VAL A 141 -12.49 28.88 -7.49
C VAL A 141 -11.16 28.75 -8.23
N ALA A 142 -10.39 29.84 -8.24
CA ALA A 142 -9.13 29.99 -8.97
C ALA A 142 -7.98 29.16 -8.36
#